data_AF-A0A7C3UMP5-F1
#
_entry.id   AF-A0A7C3UMP5-F1
#
_cell.length_a   1.000
_cell.length_b   1.000
_cell.length_c   1.000
_cell.angle_alpha   90.00
_cell.angle_beta   90.00
_cell.angle_gamma   90.00
#
_symmetry.space_group_name_H-M   'P 1'
#
loop_
_entity.id
_entity.type
_entity.pdbx_description
1 polymer ?
#
loop_
_entity_poly.entity_id
_entity_poly.type
_entity_poly.pdbx_seq_one_letter_code
_entity_poly.pdbx_strand_id
1 'polypeptide(L)'
;MIYLSELIGKVVSDSNGKLIGQLKDLVASIKSDATHPVIVAIVVKQKNGKNIIIPYSDVAVIIAPAIPLKNELNEIKPYQPTENDIFLSEDILDKQIIDINGTRVVRVNDLELARVKGNLVVSNVDI
;
A
#
# COMPACT_ATOMS: atom_id res chain seq x y z
N MET A 1 -2.75 -12.98 -8.96
CA MET A 1 -2.19 -12.74 -7.62
C MET A 1 -1.18 -11.62 -7.80
N ILE A 2 -1.20 -10.61 -6.94
CA ILE A 2 -0.31 -9.43 -7.06
C ILE A 2 0.50 -9.35 -5.79
N TYR A 3 1.81 -9.16 -5.94
CA TYR A 3 2.71 -8.99 -4.82
C TYR A 3 3.00 -7.52 -4.56
N LEU A 4 3.28 -7.17 -3.31
CA LEU A 4 3.65 -5.81 -2.94
C LEU A 4 4.90 -5.37 -3.70
N SER A 5 5.92 -6.22 -3.77
CA SER A 5 7.19 -5.88 -4.45
C SER A 5 7.00 -5.48 -5.92
N GLU A 6 6.02 -6.06 -6.61
CA GLU A 6 5.69 -5.75 -8.01
C GLU A 6 5.05 -4.36 -8.18
N LEU A 7 4.47 -3.80 -7.11
CA LEU A 7 3.84 -2.49 -7.14
C LEU A 7 4.83 -1.38 -6.78
N ILE A 8 5.77 -1.65 -5.87
CA ILE A 8 6.73 -0.67 -5.39
C ILE A 8 7.58 -0.15 -6.56
N GLY A 9 7.83 1.17 -6.57
CA GLY A 9 8.57 1.85 -7.62
C GLY A 9 7.74 2.24 -8.85
N LYS A 10 6.48 1.77 -8.98
CA LYS A 10 5.61 2.18 -10.08
C LYS A 10 5.33 3.68 -10.04
N VAL A 11 5.28 4.28 -11.23
CA VAL A 11 5.02 5.70 -11.41
C VAL A 11 3.58 6.01 -11.01
N VAL A 12 3.36 7.11 -10.30
CA VAL A 12 2.03 7.63 -9.93
C VAL A 12 1.79 8.96 -10.65
N SER A 13 0.63 9.09 -11.31
CA SER A 13 0.21 10.31 -12.01
C SER A 13 -1.18 10.73 -11.60
N ASP A 14 -1.47 12.04 -11.62
CA ASP A 14 -2.83 12.53 -11.40
C ASP A 14 -3.73 12.40 -12.64
N SER A 15 -4.98 12.83 -12.53
CA SER A 15 -5.99 12.79 -13.61
C SER A 15 -5.61 13.59 -14.86
N ASN A 16 -4.74 14.59 -14.74
CA ASN A 16 -4.21 15.39 -15.86
C ASN A 16 -2.94 14.78 -16.48
N GLY A 17 -2.51 13.61 -16.01
CA GLY A 17 -1.29 12.95 -16.46
C GLY A 17 -0.02 13.58 -15.88
N LYS A 18 -0.12 14.47 -14.90
CA LYS A 18 1.05 15.03 -14.22
C LYS A 18 1.69 13.96 -13.36
N LEU A 19 2.99 13.77 -13.54
CA LEU A 19 3.79 12.85 -12.74
C LEU A 19 3.94 13.37 -11.31
N ILE A 20 3.45 12.60 -10.33
CA ILE A 20 3.54 12.94 -8.91
C ILE A 20 4.80 12.35 -8.28
N GLY A 21 5.12 11.10 -8.60
CA GLY A 21 6.25 10.40 -8.01
C GLY A 21 6.21 8.90 -8.30
N GLN A 22 6.75 8.12 -7.37
CA GLN A 22 6.75 6.66 -7.41
C GLN A 22 6.11 6.09 -6.15
N LEU A 23 5.42 4.95 -6.29
CA LEU A 23 4.87 4.22 -5.16
C LEU A 23 6.01 3.77 -4.25
N LYS A 24 6.02 4.27 -3.01
CA LYS A 24 6.97 3.88 -1.98
C LYS A 24 6.40 2.79 -1.08
N ASP A 25 5.11 2.85 -0.79
CA ASP A 25 4.48 1.93 0.17
C ASP A 25 2.96 1.84 -0.03
N LEU A 26 2.36 0.79 0.53
CA LEU A 26 0.93 0.65 0.77
C LEU A 26 0.65 0.68 2.27
N VAL A 27 -0.41 1.40 2.66
CA VAL A 27 -0.86 1.48 4.05
C VAL A 27 -2.07 0.59 4.22
N ALA A 28 -1.95 -0.41 5.09
CA ALA A 28 -3.04 -1.31 5.46
C ALA A 28 -3.57 -0.97 6.85
N SER A 29 -4.89 -0.94 7.01
CA SER A 29 -5.53 -0.70 8.30
C SER A 29 -6.09 -2.01 8.86
N ILE A 30 -5.75 -2.31 10.11
CA ILE A 30 -6.33 -3.43 10.85
C ILE A 30 -7.60 -2.94 11.54
N LYS A 31 -8.76 -3.32 11.00
CA LYS A 31 -10.05 -3.06 11.64
C LYS A 31 -10.50 -4.28 12.43
N SER A 32 -11.05 -4.05 13.62
CA SER A 32 -11.46 -5.11 14.55
C SER A 32 -12.51 -6.09 13.99
N ASP A 33 -13.25 -5.67 12.96
CA ASP A 33 -14.31 -6.42 12.30
C ASP A 33 -13.89 -7.03 10.93
N ALA A 34 -12.67 -6.75 10.47
CA ALA A 34 -12.17 -7.22 9.18
C ALA A 34 -11.32 -8.48 9.33
N THR A 35 -11.62 -9.51 8.52
CA THR A 35 -10.84 -10.75 8.46
C THR A 35 -9.41 -10.53 7.94
N HIS A 36 -9.21 -9.49 7.13
CA HIS A 36 -7.93 -9.15 6.51
C HIS A 36 -7.64 -7.65 6.65
N PRO A 37 -6.36 -7.24 6.81
CA PRO A 37 -5.97 -5.84 6.73
C PRO A 37 -6.36 -5.24 5.37
N VAL A 38 -7.00 -4.08 5.39
CA VAL A 38 -7.52 -3.42 4.18
C VAL A 38 -6.59 -2.29 3.78
N ILE A 39 -6.23 -2.20 2.50
CA ILE A 39 -5.43 -1.08 1.99
C ILE A 39 -6.27 0.20 2.01
N VAL A 40 -5.82 1.18 2.80
CA VAL A 40 -6.52 2.46 3.01
C VAL A 40 -5.82 3.64 2.34
N ALA A 41 -4.51 3.52 2.09
CA ALA A 41 -3.74 4.57 1.43
C ALA A 41 -2.50 4.03 0.70
N ILE A 42 -1.91 4.88 -0.13
CA ILE A 42 -0.62 4.67 -0.78
C ILE A 42 0.36 5.76 -0.37
N VAL A 43 1.63 5.42 -0.23
CA VAL A 43 2.71 6.39 0.00
C VAL A 43 3.41 6.62 -1.31
N VAL A 44 3.49 7.89 -1.73
CA VAL A 44 4.15 8.29 -2.97
C VAL A 44 5.38 9.12 -2.63
N LYS A 45 6.56 8.66 -3.06
CA LYS A 45 7.80 9.41 -2.97
C LYS A 45 7.89 10.37 -4.15
N GLN A 46 7.87 11.66 -3.86
CA GLN A 46 8.02 12.72 -4.85
C GLN A 46 9.50 12.90 -5.25
N LYS A 47 9.73 13.53 -6.40
CA LYS A 47 11.10 13.83 -6.90
C LYS A 47 11.92 14.70 -5.95
N ASN A 48 11.28 15.54 -5.15
CA ASN A 48 11.93 16.38 -4.13
C ASN A 48 12.31 15.60 -2.85
N GLY A 49 12.09 14.29 -2.82
CA GLY A 49 12.39 13.42 -1.67
C GLY A 49 11.30 13.40 -0.58
N LYS A 50 10.27 14.25 -0.67
CA LYS A 50 9.14 14.22 0.26
C LYS A 50 8.19 13.08 -0.07
N ASN A 51 7.56 12.54 0.96
CA ASN A 51 6.48 11.57 0.81
C ASN A 51 5.13 12.28 0.94
N ILE A 52 4.18 11.88 0.11
CA ILE A 52 2.77 12.21 0.29
C ILE A 52 1.99 10.91 0.46
N ILE A 53 1.00 10.93 1.34
CA ILE A 53 0.12 9.78 1.58
C ILE A 53 -1.23 10.10 0.94
N ILE A 54 -1.62 9.28 -0.02
CA ILE A 54 -2.81 9.47 -0.83
C ILE A 54 -3.82 8.39 -0.45
N PRO A 55 -5.06 8.74 -0.08
CA PRO A 55 -6.07 7.76 0.27
C PRO A 55 -6.36 6.84 -0.92
N TYR A 56 -6.57 5.56 -0.65
CA TYR A 56 -6.82 4.55 -1.68
C TYR A 56 -8.12 4.82 -2.46
N SER A 57 -9.05 5.56 -1.86
CA SER A 57 -10.25 6.08 -2.53
C SER A 57 -9.95 6.91 -3.77
N ASP A 58 -8.80 7.59 -3.81
CA ASP A 58 -8.37 8.45 -4.91
C ASP A 58 -7.47 7.73 -5.91
N VAL A 59 -7.15 6.46 -5.69
CA VAL A 59 -6.44 5.63 -6.65
C VAL A 59 -7.46 5.06 -7.66
N ALA A 60 -7.27 5.35 -8.95
CA ALA A 60 -8.17 4.86 -9.98
C ALA A 60 -7.92 3.38 -10.27
N VAL A 61 -6.66 3.01 -10.53
CA VAL A 61 -6.23 1.63 -10.79
C VAL A 61 -4.86 1.40 -10.17
N ILE A 62 -4.76 0.47 -9.23
CA ILE A 62 -3.49 0.12 -8.57
C ILE A 62 -2.66 -0.89 -9.39
N ILE A 63 -3.34 -1.80 -10.10
CA ILE A 63 -2.69 -2.82 -10.93
C ILE A 63 -2.62 -2.30 -12.36
N ALA A 64 -1.63 -1.45 -12.62
CA ALA A 64 -1.37 -0.88 -13.94
C ALA A 64 0.14 -0.64 -14.12
N PRO A 65 0.63 -0.38 -15.36
CA PRO A 65 2.04 -0.01 -15.60
C PRO A 65 2.44 1.29 -14.91
N ALA A 66 1.51 2.23 -14.82
CA ALA A 66 1.56 3.42 -13.98
C ALA A 66 0.24 3.50 -13.21
N ILE A 67 0.27 4.08 -12.01
CA ILE A 67 -0.87 4.17 -11.09
C ILE A 67 -1.54 5.55 -11.28
N PRO A 68 -2.66 5.64 -12.02
CA PRO A 68 -3.41 6.87 -12.13
C PRO A 68 -4.23 7.16 -10.87
N LEU A 69 -4.28 8.43 -10.48
CA LEU A 69 -5.23 8.95 -9.50
C LEU A 69 -6.52 9.38 -10.21
N LYS A 70 -7.62 9.41 -9.45
CA LYS A 70 -8.94 9.82 -9.94
C LYS A 70 -9.05 11.33 -10.14
N ASN A 71 -8.36 12.10 -9.30
CA ASN A 71 -8.46 13.55 -9.21
C ASN A 71 -7.07 14.19 -9.35
N GLU A 72 -7.05 15.52 -9.48
CA GLU A 72 -5.80 16.28 -9.46
C GLU A 72 -5.16 16.25 -8.06
N LEU A 73 -3.83 16.33 -7.96
CA LEU A 73 -3.15 16.22 -6.65
C LEU A 73 -3.59 17.29 -5.64
N ASN A 74 -3.93 18.49 -6.10
CA ASN A 74 -4.41 19.61 -5.28
C ASN A 74 -5.83 19.42 -4.73
N GLU A 75 -6.64 18.57 -5.36
CA GLU A 75 -8.01 18.23 -4.92
C GLU A 75 -8.00 17.09 -3.90
N ILE A 76 -6.93 16.29 -3.88
CA ILE A 76 -6.78 15.17 -2.97
C ILE A 76 -6.41 15.68 -1.58
N LYS A 77 -7.27 15.39 -0.61
CA LYS A 77 -6.92 15.56 0.81
C LYS A 77 -5.93 14.48 1.22
N PRO A 78 -4.71 14.83 1.71
CA PRO A 78 -3.75 13.83 2.16
C PRO A 78 -4.32 12.95 3.28
N TYR A 79 -4.02 11.66 3.21
CA TYR A 79 -4.40 10.71 4.25
C TYR A 79 -3.54 10.92 5.50
N GLN A 80 -4.16 10.83 6.67
CA GLN A 80 -3.48 10.91 7.96
C GLN A 80 -3.48 9.51 8.60
N PRO A 81 -2.31 8.85 8.71
CA PRO A 81 -2.21 7.54 9.32
C PRO A 81 -2.67 7.53 10.78
N THR A 82 -3.27 6.43 11.18
CA THR A 82 -3.68 6.15 12.55
C THR A 82 -2.79 5.08 13.18
N GLU A 83 -2.95 4.83 14.49
CA GLU A 83 -2.21 3.79 15.20
C GLU A 83 -2.51 2.35 14.74
N ASN A 84 -3.64 2.15 14.05
CA ASN A 84 -4.04 0.84 13.50
C ASN A 84 -3.56 0.64 12.06
N ASP A 85 -2.83 1.61 11.50
CA ASP A 85 -2.32 1.56 10.15
C ASP A 85 -0.88 1.04 10.15
N ILE A 86 -0.60 0.14 9.21
CA ILE A 86 0.69 -0.52 9.01
C ILE A 86 1.20 -0.14 7.63
N PHE A 87 2.45 0.28 7.56
CA PHE A 87 3.17 0.54 6.31
C PHE A 87 3.78 -0.77 5.84
N LEU A 88 3.21 -1.38 4.80
CA LEU A 88 3.52 -2.77 4.46
C LEU A 88 4.98 -2.98 4.05
N SER A 89 5.56 -2.06 3.28
CA SER A 89 6.96 -2.14 2.87
C SER A 89 7.90 -1.76 4.01
N GLU A 90 7.54 -0.75 4.81
CA GLU A 90 8.42 -0.24 5.87
C GLU A 90 8.42 -1.12 7.12
N ASP A 91 7.26 -1.67 7.49
CA ASP A 91 7.01 -2.39 8.75
C ASP A 91 6.96 -3.91 8.60
N ILE A 92 6.74 -4.46 7.40
CA ILE A 92 6.53 -5.90 7.21
C ILE A 92 7.49 -6.51 6.18
N LEU A 93 7.62 -5.93 4.98
CA LEU A 93 8.48 -6.47 3.93
C LEU A 93 9.93 -6.56 4.40
N ASP A 94 10.60 -7.69 4.10
CA ASP A 94 11.97 -7.99 4.54
C ASP A 94 12.19 -7.99 6.06
N LYS A 95 11.11 -7.97 6.87
CA LYS A 95 11.19 -8.04 8.33
C LYS A 95 11.10 -9.46 8.85
N GLN A 96 11.61 -9.63 10.06
CA GLN A 96 11.50 -10.85 10.83
C GLN A 96 10.26 -10.78 11.72
N ILE A 97 9.29 -11.67 11.50
CA ILE A 97 8.08 -11.79 12.32
C ILE A 97 8.09 -13.12 13.09
N ILE A 98 7.39 -13.15 14.22
CA ILE A 98 7.22 -14.36 15.03
C ILE A 98 6.00 -15.09 14.51
N ASP A 99 6.15 -16.38 14.16
CA ASP A 99 5.02 -17.23 13.78
C ASP A 99 4.01 -17.31 14.94
N ILE A 100 2.72 -17.44 14.64
CA ILE A 100 1.62 -17.54 15.61
C ILE A 100 1.81 -18.70 16.61
N ASN A 101 2.59 -19.71 16.23
CA ASN A 101 2.96 -20.82 17.11
C ASN A 101 4.08 -20.47 18.11
N GLY A 102 4.59 -19.23 18.09
CA GLY A 102 5.62 -18.70 19.00
C GLY A 102 6.99 -19.37 18.89
N THR A 103 7.14 -20.34 17.99
CA THR A 103 8.27 -21.27 18.02
C THR A 103 9.41 -20.84 17.10
N ARG A 104 9.14 -19.96 16.12
CA ARG A 104 10.14 -19.54 15.13
C ARG A 104 9.95 -18.10 14.67
N VAL A 105 11.08 -17.46 14.38
CA VAL A 105 11.15 -16.19 13.66
C VAL A 105 11.25 -16.52 12.16
N VAL A 106 10.41 -15.90 11.35
CA VAL A 106 10.39 -16.04 9.88
C VAL A 106 10.61 -14.69 9.22
N ARG A 107 11.33 -14.66 8.08
CA ARG A 107 11.50 -13.45 7.29
C ARG A 107 10.31 -13.35 6.33
N VAL A 108 9.76 -12.16 6.14
CA VAL A 108 8.75 -11.93 5.11
C VAL A 108 9.45 -11.57 3.81
N ASN A 109 9.28 -12.40 2.77
CA ASN A 109 9.81 -12.13 1.43
C ASN A 109 8.88 -11.23 0.64
N ASP A 110 7.57 -11.45 0.74
CA ASP A 110 6.57 -10.61 0.06
C ASP A 110 5.18 -10.71 0.71
N LEU A 111 4.30 -9.81 0.28
CA LEU A 111 2.90 -9.76 0.69
C LEU A 111 2.01 -9.93 -0.53
N GLU A 112 1.12 -10.92 -0.47
CA GLU A 112 0.12 -11.13 -1.51
C GLU A 112 -1.09 -10.23 -1.26
N LEU A 113 -1.52 -9.55 -2.32
CA LEU A 113 -2.68 -8.67 -2.32
C LEU A 113 -3.82 -9.30 -3.13
N ALA A 114 -5.03 -9.26 -2.57
CA ALA A 114 -6.24 -9.75 -3.20
C ALA A 114 -7.35 -8.71 -3.18
N ARG A 115 -8.31 -8.84 -4.11
CA ARG A 115 -9.50 -8.00 -4.12
C ARG A 115 -10.68 -8.76 -3.51
N VAL A 116 -11.19 -8.28 -2.38
CA VAL A 116 -12.31 -8.87 -1.66
C VAL A 116 -13.41 -7.83 -1.49
N LYS A 117 -14.62 -8.11 -2.01
CA LYS A 117 -15.79 -7.22 -1.94
C LYS A 117 -15.48 -5.77 -2.39
N GLY A 118 -14.63 -5.61 -3.41
CA GLY A 118 -14.22 -4.31 -3.95
C GLY A 118 -13.00 -3.66 -3.27
N ASN A 119 -12.64 -4.10 -2.06
CA ASN A 119 -11.47 -3.62 -1.34
C ASN A 119 -10.21 -4.39 -1.73
N LEU A 120 -9.07 -3.71 -1.73
CA LEU A 120 -7.76 -4.37 -1.80
C LEU A 120 -7.35 -4.74 -0.38
N VAL A 121 -6.97 -5.99 -0.15
CA VAL A 121 -6.60 -6.53 1.16
C VAL A 121 -5.31 -7.31 1.07
N VAL A 122 -4.61 -7.42 2.19
CA VAL A 122 -3.50 -8.37 2.33
C VAL A 122 -4.08 -9.76 2.54
N SER A 123 -3.85 -10.68 1.59
CA SER A 123 -4.41 -12.04 1.65
C SER A 123 -3.45 -13.04 2.28
N ASN A 124 -2.17 -12.99 1.93
CA ASN A 124 -1.14 -13.91 2.42
C ASN A 124 0.20 -13.19 2.62
N VAL A 125 1.08 -13.86 3.36
CA VAL A 125 2.48 -13.49 3.56
C VAL A 125 3.33 -14.62 2.99
N ASP A 126 4.31 -14.27 2.16
CA ASP A 126 5.34 -15.21 1.68
C ASP A 126 6.57 -15.14 2.59
N ILE A 127 7.06 -16.30 3.06
CA ILE A 127 8.07 -16.43 4.13
C ILE A 127 9.26 -17.32 3.76
#